data_AF-A0A1H9QBL0-F1
#
_entry.id   AF-A0A1H9QBL0-F1
#
_cell.length_a   1.000
_cell.length_b   1.000
_cell.length_c   1.000
_cell.angle_alpha   90.00
_cell.angle_beta   90.00
_cell.angle_gamma   90.00
#
_symmetry.space_group_name_H-M   'P 1'
#
loop_
_entity.id
_entity.type
_entity.pdbx_description
1 polymer ?
#
loop_
_entity_poly.entity_id
_entity_poly.type
_entity_poly.pdbx_seq_one_letter_code
_entity_poly.pdbx_strand_id
1 'polypeptide(L)'
;MALEDTGHRSENLNIKSFYGRLLRKIWLLPLAGVIGALAGFAIYFAAHVVYGPARNYETSSMLYLIFAPDDTGEVYDYYNGYTWNTLMSSDEIINTTMDYLKEMGITELASGSETPGSVEGGVTRDEVLGSVTASVPSDLRYLVITVGNTDKDLAQAILIATDKSLISYGDKRDEFISIKLEREDDVAKLETITDRTGVATALGAGIFIILVIIAMMLLDAMDDAIYVPEDGERRYHLPVLGVMPKKDQELPVRFKNELIACSKKILGAHTSIAVISVADTDENDTAAEVVDSFKNIVKGTFNFDRTQIKALPLPGTTLESYRDISECEGVVIAIPQGARKGTSVEHIISQLHKHDCPVLGIIMTDTDMKFLNWYYLR
;
A
#
# COMPACT_ATOMS: atom_id res chain seq x y z
N MET A 1 -28.24 0.47 -39.62
CA MET A 1 -27.03 1.31 -39.52
C MET A 1 -26.12 0.61 -38.53
N ALA A 2 -24.96 0.10 -38.97
CA ALA A 2 -24.07 -0.66 -38.10
C ALA A 2 -23.64 0.24 -36.93
N LEU A 3 -23.92 -0.17 -35.71
CA LEU A 3 -23.35 0.44 -34.50
C LEU A 3 -21.83 0.29 -34.63
N GLU A 4 -21.12 1.39 -34.88
CA GLU A 4 -19.68 1.42 -34.68
C GLU A 4 -19.45 1.15 -33.19
N ASP A 5 -19.05 -0.09 -32.87
CA ASP A 5 -18.63 -0.49 -31.54
C ASP A 5 -17.30 0.21 -31.24
N THR A 6 -17.39 1.46 -30.76
CA THR A 6 -16.21 2.14 -30.20
C THR A 6 -15.80 1.57 -28.84
N GLY A 7 -16.51 0.55 -28.34
CA GLY A 7 -16.18 -0.27 -27.18
C GLY A 7 -16.00 0.52 -25.89
N HIS A 8 -15.88 -0.19 -24.78
CA HIS A 8 -15.54 0.39 -23.47
C HIS A 8 -14.23 1.22 -23.46
N ARG A 9 -13.45 1.23 -24.55
CA ARG A 9 -12.15 1.92 -24.66
C ARG A 9 -12.26 3.42 -24.93
N SER A 10 -13.36 3.91 -25.51
CA SER A 10 -13.54 5.35 -25.79
C SER A 10 -14.45 6.08 -24.79
N GLU A 11 -14.88 5.38 -23.74
CA GLU A 11 -15.77 5.95 -22.73
C GLU A 11 -14.96 6.89 -21.82
N ASN A 12 -15.15 8.20 -21.98
CA ASN A 12 -14.54 9.19 -21.10
C ASN A 12 -15.15 9.06 -19.71
N LEU A 13 -14.32 8.71 -18.71
CA LEU A 13 -14.72 8.61 -17.32
C LEU A 13 -15.42 9.90 -16.86
N ASN A 14 -16.63 9.78 -16.33
CA ASN A 14 -17.33 10.90 -15.72
C ASN A 14 -16.69 11.25 -14.38
N ILE A 15 -15.71 12.15 -14.42
CA ILE A 15 -14.86 12.55 -13.29
C ILE A 15 -15.69 13.02 -12.08
N LYS A 16 -16.83 13.71 -12.30
CA LYS A 16 -17.67 14.21 -11.21
C LYS A 16 -18.38 13.07 -10.47
N SER A 17 -18.94 12.11 -11.21
CA SER A 17 -19.54 10.92 -10.62
C SER A 17 -18.50 10.10 -9.84
N PHE A 18 -17.29 9.99 -10.40
CA PHE A 18 -16.15 9.29 -9.79
C PHE A 18 -15.76 9.90 -8.44
N TYR A 19 -15.54 11.21 -8.37
CA TYR A 19 -15.19 11.87 -7.10
C TYR A 19 -16.32 11.77 -6.06
N GLY A 20 -17.58 11.83 -6.47
CA GLY A 20 -18.72 11.64 -5.55
C GLY A 20 -18.71 10.28 -4.88
N ARG A 21 -18.38 9.22 -5.63
CA ARG A 21 -18.24 7.86 -5.10
C ARG A 21 -17.01 7.72 -4.21
N LEU A 22 -15.88 8.32 -4.60
CA LEU A 22 -14.65 8.31 -3.82
C LEU A 22 -14.81 9.00 -2.45
N LEU A 23 -15.48 10.15 -2.40
CA LEU A 23 -15.72 10.89 -1.16
C LEU A 23 -16.55 10.08 -0.16
N ARG A 24 -17.52 9.29 -0.62
CA ARG A 24 -18.31 8.39 0.25
C ARG A 24 -17.46 7.26 0.85
N LYS A 25 -16.36 6.90 0.18
CA LYS A 25 -15.42 5.84 0.58
C LYS A 25 -14.14 6.38 1.23
N ILE A 26 -14.04 7.68 1.49
CA ILE A 26 -12.81 8.30 2.03
C ILE A 26 -12.40 7.73 3.39
N TRP A 27 -13.36 7.20 4.16
CA TRP A 27 -13.14 6.52 5.45
C TRP A 27 -12.26 5.26 5.32
N LEU A 28 -12.16 4.67 4.13
CA LEU A 28 -11.28 3.54 3.87
C LEU A 28 -9.79 3.94 3.89
N LEU A 29 -9.45 5.21 3.64
CA LEU A 29 -8.06 5.69 3.68
C LEU A 29 -7.44 5.66 5.09
N PRO A 30 -8.07 6.25 6.13
CA PRO A 30 -7.52 6.13 7.49
C PRO A 30 -7.54 4.68 7.99
N LEU A 31 -8.56 3.89 7.64
CA LEU A 31 -8.60 2.46 7.96
C LEU A 31 -7.41 1.72 7.34
N ALA A 32 -7.14 1.97 6.06
CA ALA A 32 -5.98 1.43 5.34
C ALA A 32 -4.66 1.83 6.00
N GLY A 33 -4.54 3.09 6.42
CA GLY A 33 -3.37 3.59 7.15
C GLY A 33 -3.13 2.85 8.46
N VAL A 34 -4.19 2.57 9.23
CA VAL A 34 -4.08 1.79 10.49
C VAL A 34 -3.64 0.36 10.22
N ILE A 35 -4.23 -0.31 9.23
CA ILE A 35 -3.84 -1.68 8.84
C ILE A 35 -2.39 -1.72 8.37
N GLY A 36 -1.99 -0.76 7.54
CA GLY A 36 -0.61 -0.62 7.05
C GLY A 36 0.39 -0.33 8.17
N ALA A 37 0.03 0.51 9.13
CA ALA A 37 0.86 0.82 10.30
C ALA A 37 1.11 -0.44 11.15
N LEU A 38 0.05 -1.20 11.44
CA LEU A 38 0.16 -2.45 12.21
C LEU A 38 1.01 -3.49 11.48
N ALA A 39 0.84 -3.62 10.16
CA ALA A 39 1.66 -4.52 9.35
C ALA A 39 3.14 -4.09 9.34
N GLY A 40 3.41 -2.80 9.12
CA GLY A 40 4.78 -2.25 9.13
C GLY A 40 5.47 -2.45 10.48
N PHE A 41 4.77 -2.18 11.58
CA PHE A 41 5.24 -2.46 12.93
C PHE A 41 5.54 -3.95 13.14
N ALA A 42 4.59 -4.83 12.81
CA ALA A 42 4.74 -6.26 13.01
C ALA A 42 5.92 -6.85 12.22
N ILE A 43 6.10 -6.42 10.96
CA ILE A 43 7.23 -6.84 10.13
C ILE A 43 8.56 -6.35 10.73
N TYR A 44 8.64 -5.08 11.14
CA TYR A 44 9.85 -4.52 11.74
C TYR A 44 10.20 -5.22 13.05
N PHE A 45 9.21 -5.40 13.93
CA PHE A 45 9.35 -6.08 15.21
C PHE A 45 9.80 -7.54 15.02
N ALA A 46 9.19 -8.28 14.09
CA ALA A 46 9.63 -9.63 13.78
C ALA A 46 11.08 -9.64 13.30
N ALA A 47 11.45 -8.76 12.37
CA ALA A 47 12.79 -8.72 11.79
C ALA A 47 13.89 -8.30 12.78
N HIS A 48 13.61 -7.40 13.73
CA HIS A 48 14.64 -6.81 14.60
C HIS A 48 14.59 -7.29 16.05
N VAL A 49 13.44 -7.78 16.53
CA VAL A 49 13.28 -8.24 17.91
C VAL A 49 13.20 -9.76 17.99
N VAL A 50 12.44 -10.38 17.09
CA VAL A 50 12.26 -11.85 17.10
C VAL A 50 13.41 -12.55 16.38
N TYR A 51 13.80 -12.02 15.21
CA TYR A 51 14.85 -12.58 14.35
C TYR A 51 16.06 -11.65 14.21
N GLY A 52 16.16 -10.62 15.05
CA GLY A 52 17.28 -9.69 15.02
C GLY A 52 18.60 -10.37 15.40
N PRO A 53 19.75 -9.82 14.96
CA PRO A 53 21.06 -10.28 15.41
C PRO A 53 21.19 -10.15 16.93
N ALA A 54 22.05 -10.97 17.54
CA ALA A 54 22.33 -10.92 18.96
C ALA A 54 22.71 -9.50 19.40
N ARG A 55 22.28 -9.12 20.60
CA ARG A 55 22.60 -7.82 21.20
C ARG A 55 24.12 -7.70 21.34
N ASN A 56 24.72 -6.72 20.68
CA ASN A 56 26.13 -6.38 20.86
C ASN A 56 26.28 -5.30 21.93
N TYR A 57 27.32 -5.44 22.73
CA TYR A 57 27.80 -4.43 23.66
C TYR A 57 29.07 -3.80 23.09
N GLU A 58 29.16 -2.48 23.22
CA GLU A 58 30.29 -1.67 22.78
C GLU A 58 30.92 -0.97 23.98
N THR A 59 32.24 -1.02 24.08
CA THR A 59 33.04 -0.26 25.05
C THR A 59 34.19 0.41 24.34
N SER A 60 34.63 1.56 24.85
CA SER A 60 35.71 2.33 24.21
C SER A 60 36.72 2.91 25.19
N SER A 61 37.96 3.02 24.74
CA SER A 61 39.04 3.69 25.45
C SER A 61 39.71 4.72 24.54
N MET A 62 40.32 5.73 25.15
CA MET A 62 41.11 6.76 24.48
C MET A 62 42.51 6.77 25.08
N LEU A 63 43.50 6.47 24.23
CA LEU A 63 44.91 6.50 24.55
C LEU A 63 45.56 7.76 23.95
N TYR A 64 46.46 8.37 24.71
CA TYR A 64 47.32 9.46 24.28
C TYR A 64 48.71 8.93 23.93
N LEU A 65 49.12 9.18 22.69
CA LEU A 65 50.37 8.76 22.09
C LEU A 65 51.41 9.88 22.24
N ILE A 66 52.51 9.59 22.92
CA ILE A 66 53.67 10.48 23.00
C ILE A 66 54.75 9.92 22.09
N PHE A 67 54.93 10.54 20.92
CA PHE A 67 55.92 10.12 19.93
C PHE A 67 57.33 10.56 20.32
N ALA A 68 58.31 9.70 20.04
CA ALA A 68 59.71 10.11 20.09
C ALA A 68 60.03 11.05 18.90
N PRO A 69 60.95 12.01 19.05
CA PRO A 69 61.39 12.82 17.92
C PRO A 69 62.18 11.96 16.93
N ASP A 70 61.91 12.11 15.63
CA ASP A 70 62.72 11.51 14.57
C ASP A 70 64.10 12.19 14.47
N ASP A 71 65.05 11.60 13.72
CA ASP A 71 66.41 12.12 13.46
C ASP A 71 66.41 13.55 12.87
N THR A 72 65.27 14.00 12.35
CA THR A 72 65.01 15.32 11.77
C THR A 72 64.27 16.29 12.71
N GLY A 73 63.75 15.80 13.84
CA GLY A 73 62.93 16.57 14.78
C GLY A 73 61.45 16.75 14.38
N GLU A 74 61.00 16.11 13.30
CA GLU A 74 59.59 16.07 12.89
C GLU A 74 58.82 14.93 13.59
N VAL A 75 57.50 15.10 13.72
CA VAL A 75 56.60 14.12 14.34
C VAL A 75 56.26 13.03 13.32
N TYR A 76 56.18 11.77 13.76
CA TYR A 76 55.84 10.63 12.90
C TYR A 76 54.44 10.74 12.27
N ASP A 77 54.36 11.21 11.02
CA ASP A 77 53.11 11.34 10.25
C ASP A 77 52.58 10.01 9.65
N TYR A 78 53.23 8.88 9.93
CA TYR A 78 52.86 7.56 9.38
C TYR A 78 51.70 6.87 10.11
N TYR A 79 51.40 7.26 11.35
CA TYR A 79 50.42 6.61 12.22
C TYR A 79 49.00 7.19 12.06
N ASN A 80 48.33 6.82 10.97
CA ASN A 80 46.91 7.13 10.75
C ASN A 80 45.99 5.97 11.17
N GLY A 81 44.67 6.15 11.09
CA GLY A 81 43.68 5.12 11.46
C GLY A 81 43.80 3.80 10.68
N TYR A 82 44.28 3.83 9.43
CA TYR A 82 44.52 2.61 8.65
C TYR A 82 45.76 1.85 9.16
N THR A 83 46.85 2.57 9.45
CA THR A 83 48.06 2.00 10.04
C THR A 83 47.77 1.35 11.38
N TRP A 84 47.03 2.03 12.26
CA TRP A 84 46.66 1.47 13.57
C TRP A 84 45.76 0.24 13.48
N ASN A 85 44.73 0.21 12.63
CA ASN A 85 43.92 -1.00 12.44
C ASN A 85 44.75 -2.19 11.96
N THR A 86 45.73 -1.94 11.07
CA THR A 86 46.64 -2.98 10.61
C THR A 86 47.56 -3.47 11.73
N LEU A 87 48.08 -2.54 12.55
CA LEU A 87 48.92 -2.86 13.70
C LEU A 87 48.16 -3.63 14.79
N MET A 88 46.87 -3.33 15.04
CA MET A 88 46.04 -4.10 15.98
C MET A 88 45.98 -5.59 15.62
N SER A 89 46.07 -5.91 14.32
CA SER A 89 46.08 -7.28 13.82
C SER A 89 47.46 -7.94 13.84
N SER A 90 48.51 -7.21 14.21
CA SER A 90 49.87 -7.73 14.29
C SER A 90 50.00 -8.74 15.42
N ASP A 91 50.81 -9.78 15.20
CA ASP A 91 51.08 -10.82 16.19
C ASP A 91 51.60 -10.26 17.51
N GLU A 92 52.32 -9.14 17.49
CA GLU A 92 52.86 -8.53 18.70
C GLU A 92 51.75 -7.99 19.62
N ILE A 93 50.80 -7.24 19.07
CA ILE A 93 49.71 -6.64 19.84
C ILE A 93 48.69 -7.72 20.22
N ILE A 94 48.25 -8.54 19.26
CA ILE A 94 47.20 -9.54 19.52
C ILE A 94 47.67 -10.63 20.49
N ASN A 95 48.90 -11.12 20.38
CA ASN A 95 49.39 -12.14 21.30
C ASN A 95 49.57 -11.57 22.71
N THR A 96 50.06 -10.34 22.84
CA THR A 96 50.14 -9.67 24.14
C THR A 96 48.75 -9.44 24.74
N THR A 97 47.75 -9.09 23.92
CA THR A 97 46.34 -8.99 24.36
C THR A 97 45.82 -10.35 24.85
N MET A 98 46.09 -11.43 24.13
CA MET A 98 45.71 -12.79 24.54
C MET A 98 46.40 -13.22 25.84
N ASP A 99 47.67 -12.86 26.04
CA ASP A 99 48.41 -13.12 27.28
C ASP A 99 47.78 -12.38 28.48
N TYR A 100 47.37 -11.12 28.32
CA TYR A 100 46.64 -10.39 29.37
C TYR A 100 45.25 -10.99 29.63
N LEU A 101 44.53 -11.42 28.60
CA LEU A 101 43.25 -12.14 28.77
C LEU A 101 43.44 -13.45 29.53
N LYS A 102 44.57 -14.12 29.33
CA LYS A 102 44.94 -15.32 30.08
C LYS A 102 45.26 -15.03 31.54
N GLU A 103 45.99 -13.94 31.83
CA GLU A 103 46.21 -13.49 33.20
C GLU A 103 44.89 -13.13 33.93
N MET A 104 43.91 -12.63 33.19
CA MET A 104 42.56 -12.32 33.69
C MET A 104 41.67 -13.57 33.85
N GLY A 105 42.16 -14.76 33.46
CA GLY A 105 41.42 -16.03 33.58
C GLY A 105 40.33 -16.22 32.52
N ILE A 106 40.38 -15.48 31.41
CA ILE A 106 39.35 -15.46 30.36
C ILE A 106 39.70 -16.43 29.21
N THR A 107 40.97 -16.79 29.06
CA THR A 107 41.39 -17.80 28.08
C THR A 107 42.53 -18.64 28.65
N GLU A 108 42.53 -19.96 28.40
CA GLU A 108 43.64 -20.85 28.74
C GLU A 108 44.55 -21.17 27.54
N LEU A 109 44.14 -20.76 26.33
CA LEU A 109 44.87 -21.09 25.10
C LEU A 109 46.20 -20.33 25.03
N ALA A 110 47.17 -20.96 24.38
CA ALA A 110 48.39 -20.27 23.98
C ALA A 110 48.07 -19.24 22.89
N SER A 111 48.75 -18.09 22.95
CA SER A 111 48.73 -17.07 21.90
C SER A 111 48.90 -17.72 20.51
N GLY A 112 47.87 -17.57 19.65
CA GLY A 112 47.83 -18.17 18.30
C GLY A 112 46.94 -19.39 18.09
N SER A 113 46.12 -19.80 19.08
CA SER A 113 45.20 -20.94 18.90
C SER A 113 43.83 -20.55 18.31
N GLU A 114 43.38 -21.31 17.31
CA GLU A 114 42.09 -21.13 16.61
C GLU A 114 40.93 -21.93 17.24
N THR A 115 41.19 -22.75 18.27
CA THR A 115 40.14 -23.50 18.98
C THR A 115 39.46 -22.63 20.05
N PRO A 116 38.13 -22.72 20.26
CA PRO A 116 37.43 -22.08 21.37
C PRO A 116 38.09 -22.41 22.71
N GLY A 117 38.09 -21.43 23.64
CA GLY A 117 38.56 -21.59 25.01
C GLY A 117 38.20 -22.93 25.62
N SER A 118 39.16 -23.62 26.25
CA SER A 118 38.87 -24.74 27.16
C SER A 118 38.01 -24.32 28.36
N VAL A 119 37.95 -23.00 28.61
CA VAL A 119 37.14 -22.33 29.63
C VAL A 119 35.77 -22.01 29.04
N GLU A 120 34.71 -22.40 29.75
CA GLU A 120 33.34 -22.03 29.43
C GLU A 120 33.21 -20.49 29.44
N GLY A 121 32.93 -19.89 28.27
CA GLY A 121 32.90 -18.42 28.09
C GLY A 121 34.23 -17.77 27.72
N GLY A 122 35.24 -18.54 27.32
CA GLY A 122 36.52 -17.99 26.85
C GLY A 122 36.53 -17.56 25.37
N VAL A 123 37.50 -16.71 25.02
CA VAL A 123 37.60 -16.08 23.68
C VAL A 123 38.70 -16.68 22.81
N THR A 124 38.47 -16.71 21.50
CA THR A 124 39.49 -17.07 20.49
C THR A 124 40.27 -15.86 20.00
N ARG A 125 41.46 -16.07 19.43
CA ARG A 125 42.26 -15.00 18.80
C ARG A 125 41.48 -14.28 17.70
N ASP A 126 40.79 -15.02 16.84
CA ASP A 126 40.04 -14.45 15.72
C ASP A 126 38.80 -13.67 16.19
N GLU A 127 38.16 -14.11 17.27
CA GLU A 127 37.06 -13.38 17.89
C GLU A 127 37.55 -12.04 18.49
N VAL A 128 38.70 -12.04 19.18
CA VAL A 128 39.31 -10.80 19.68
C VAL A 128 39.66 -9.85 18.53
N LEU A 129 40.26 -10.37 17.45
CA LEU A 129 40.57 -9.57 16.26
C LEU A 129 39.31 -8.98 15.61
N GLY A 130 38.23 -9.76 15.50
CA GLY A 130 36.96 -9.30 14.94
C GLY A 130 36.22 -8.31 15.84
N SER A 131 36.48 -8.33 17.15
CA SER A 131 35.85 -7.46 18.14
C SER A 131 36.51 -6.10 18.29
N VAL A 132 37.80 -5.96 17.95
CA VAL A 132 38.59 -4.74 18.21
C VAL A 132 38.70 -3.87 16.96
N THR A 133 38.40 -2.59 17.10
CA THR A 133 38.60 -1.58 16.06
C THR A 133 39.40 -0.40 16.59
N ALA A 134 40.33 0.10 15.80
CA ALA A 134 41.13 1.28 16.13
C ALA A 134 40.72 2.45 15.25
N SER A 135 40.59 3.64 15.84
CA SER A 135 40.32 4.86 15.10
C SER A 135 41.18 6.00 15.63
N VAL A 136 41.68 6.82 14.71
CA VAL A 136 42.45 8.02 15.05
C VAL A 136 41.54 9.23 14.76
N PRO A 137 41.18 10.02 15.79
CA PRO A 137 40.48 11.28 15.60
C PRO A 137 41.31 12.28 14.79
N SER A 138 40.80 13.51 14.59
CA SER A 138 41.52 14.54 13.83
C SER A 138 42.92 14.89 14.38
N ASP A 139 43.20 14.59 15.66
CA ASP A 139 44.54 14.73 16.26
C ASP A 139 45.19 13.35 16.39
N LEU A 140 46.31 13.16 15.69
CA LEU A 140 47.07 11.90 15.62
C LEU A 140 47.64 11.43 16.97
N ARG A 141 47.63 12.31 17.98
CA ARG A 141 48.06 11.95 19.34
C ARG A 141 47.01 11.18 20.11
N TYR A 142 45.79 11.08 19.61
CA TYR A 142 44.75 10.28 20.26
C TYR A 142 44.45 9.04 19.43
N LEU A 143 44.38 7.91 20.11
CA LEU A 143 43.94 6.63 19.57
C LEU A 143 42.70 6.21 20.33
N VAL A 144 41.60 5.96 19.62
CA VAL A 144 40.36 5.46 20.19
C VAL A 144 40.21 3.99 19.82
N ILE A 145 40.16 3.13 20.83
CA ILE A 145 39.89 1.71 20.66
C ILE A 145 38.43 1.46 20.99
N THR A 146 37.73 0.78 20.10
CA THR A 146 36.34 0.38 20.27
C THR A 146 36.26 -1.13 20.19
N VAL A 147 35.65 -1.75 21.21
CA VAL A 147 35.46 -3.19 21.31
C VAL A 147 33.98 -3.54 21.31
N GLY A 148 33.57 -4.38 20.36
CA GLY A 148 32.21 -4.91 20.25
C GLY A 148 32.13 -6.41 20.56
N ASN A 149 31.28 -6.83 21.50
CA ASN A 149 31.01 -8.26 21.72
C ASN A 149 29.58 -8.51 22.25
N THR A 150 29.04 -9.71 22.04
CA THR A 150 27.74 -10.14 22.57
C THR A 150 27.71 -10.30 24.09
N ASP A 151 28.85 -10.54 24.73
CA ASP A 151 28.98 -10.56 26.18
C ASP A 151 29.61 -9.25 26.68
N LYS A 152 28.91 -8.62 27.62
CA LYS A 152 29.25 -7.33 28.20
C LYS A 152 30.57 -7.36 28.98
N ASP A 153 30.78 -8.40 29.80
CA ASP A 153 31.94 -8.49 30.68
C ASP A 153 33.19 -8.84 29.87
N LEU A 154 33.00 -9.65 28.83
CA LEU A 154 34.02 -10.03 27.86
C LEU A 154 34.42 -8.86 26.95
N ALA A 155 33.47 -8.03 26.49
CA ALA A 155 33.79 -6.78 25.77
C ALA A 155 34.69 -5.85 26.61
N GLN A 156 34.37 -5.68 27.90
CA GLN A 156 35.19 -4.88 28.81
C GLN A 156 36.57 -5.49 29.02
N ALA A 157 36.64 -6.81 29.18
CA ALA A 157 37.92 -7.47 29.41
C ALA A 157 38.84 -7.43 28.19
N ILE A 158 38.29 -7.57 26.97
CA ILE A 158 39.04 -7.40 25.72
C ILE A 158 39.57 -5.97 25.63
N LEU A 159 38.77 -4.96 25.96
CA LEU A 159 39.23 -3.56 25.97
C LEU A 159 40.41 -3.37 26.93
N ILE A 160 40.27 -3.78 28.19
CA ILE A 160 41.33 -3.65 29.22
C ILE A 160 42.61 -4.38 28.79
N ALA A 161 42.49 -5.59 28.26
CA ALA A 161 43.64 -6.36 27.79
C ALA A 161 44.31 -5.71 26.57
N THR A 162 43.52 -5.13 25.67
CA THR A 162 44.00 -4.42 24.48
C THR A 162 44.72 -3.12 24.86
N ASP A 163 44.18 -2.35 25.80
CA ASP A 163 44.81 -1.13 26.31
C ASP A 163 46.16 -1.43 26.97
N LYS A 164 46.23 -2.47 27.80
CA LYS A 164 47.50 -2.92 28.40
C LYS A 164 48.50 -3.39 27.35
N SER A 165 48.03 -4.10 26.32
CA SER A 165 48.86 -4.52 25.19
C SER A 165 49.47 -3.31 24.46
N LEU A 166 48.66 -2.28 24.20
CA LEU A 166 49.12 -1.04 23.55
C LEU A 166 50.10 -0.24 24.41
N ILE A 167 49.89 -0.16 25.72
CA ILE A 167 50.84 0.47 26.64
C ILE A 167 52.17 -0.29 26.61
N SER A 168 52.13 -1.63 26.71
CA SER A 168 53.33 -2.47 26.63
C SER A 168 54.05 -2.38 25.28
N TYR A 169 53.30 -2.23 24.19
CA TYR A 169 53.84 -2.01 22.86
C TYR A 169 54.58 -0.67 22.78
N GLY A 170 53.99 0.40 23.31
CA GLY A 170 54.63 1.72 23.37
C GLY A 170 55.95 1.71 24.15
N ASP A 171 56.04 0.96 25.24
CA ASP A 171 57.25 0.88 26.07
C ASP A 171 58.41 0.09 25.41
N LYS A 172 58.11 -0.76 24.41
CA LYS A 172 59.10 -1.60 23.71
C LYS A 172 59.62 -0.97 22.42
N ARG A 173 59.03 0.14 21.98
CA ARG A 173 59.20 0.72 20.66
C ARG A 173 59.88 2.07 20.76
N ASP A 174 61.01 2.23 20.08
CA ASP A 174 61.78 3.48 20.07
C ASP A 174 60.99 4.63 19.42
N GLU A 175 59.93 4.32 18.66
CA GLU A 175 59.02 5.27 18.03
C GLU A 175 58.15 6.04 19.04
N PHE A 176 58.00 5.53 20.27
CA PHE A 176 57.15 6.12 21.31
C PHE A 176 57.95 6.42 22.58
N ILE A 177 57.71 7.60 23.16
CA ILE A 177 58.15 7.91 24.53
C ILE A 177 57.26 7.20 25.54
N SER A 178 55.95 7.17 25.29
CA SER A 178 54.97 6.38 26.05
C SER A 178 53.60 6.42 25.38
N ILE A 179 52.79 5.39 25.63
CA ILE A 179 51.35 5.39 25.34
C ILE A 179 50.62 5.42 26.68
N LYS A 180 49.71 6.37 26.87
CA LYS A 180 49.00 6.57 28.15
C LYS A 180 47.50 6.42 27.96
N LEU A 181 46.84 5.73 28.88
CA LEU A 181 45.38 5.70 28.94
C LEU A 181 44.87 7.04 29.50
N GLU A 182 44.09 7.77 28.74
CA GLU A 182 43.47 9.04 29.18
C GLU A 182 42.05 8.83 29.68
N ARG A 183 41.28 8.00 28.97
CA ARG A 183 39.89 7.70 29.31
C ARG A 183 39.58 6.25 28.95
N GLU A 184 38.89 5.57 29.83
CA GLU A 184 38.33 4.24 29.60
C GLU A 184 36.83 4.32 29.96
N ASP A 185 35.96 3.72 29.16
CA ASP A 185 34.59 3.48 29.61
C ASP A 185 34.59 2.47 30.76
N ASP A 186 34.01 2.84 31.89
CA ASP A 186 33.95 1.96 33.07
C ASP A 186 33.15 0.66 32.82
N VAL A 187 32.23 0.69 31.83
CA VAL A 187 31.27 -0.39 31.55
C VAL A 187 30.85 -0.39 30.08
N ALA A 188 30.88 -1.55 29.43
CA ALA A 188 30.33 -1.77 28.09
C ALA A 188 28.81 -1.46 28.02
N LYS A 189 28.42 -0.66 27.03
CA LYS A 189 27.05 -0.19 26.79
C LYS A 189 26.43 -0.96 25.64
N LEU A 190 25.11 -1.15 25.65
CA LEU A 190 24.42 -1.80 24.53
C LEU A 190 24.59 -0.96 23.26
N GLU A 191 25.02 -1.57 22.16
CA GLU A 191 25.10 -0.91 20.86
C GLU A 191 23.72 -0.33 20.53
N THR A 192 23.65 0.99 20.33
CA THR A 192 22.39 1.66 20.06
C THR A 192 21.99 1.41 18.63
N ILE A 193 21.31 0.28 18.38
CA ILE A 193 20.56 0.10 17.12
C ILE A 193 19.56 1.25 17.06
N THR A 194 19.67 2.09 16.03
CA THR A 194 18.72 3.18 15.82
C THR A 194 17.33 2.58 15.72
N ASP A 195 16.46 2.87 16.69
CA ASP A 195 15.09 2.42 16.67
C ASP A 195 14.36 3.11 15.50
N ARG A 196 14.10 2.33 14.44
CA ARG A 196 13.39 2.78 13.24
C ARG A 196 11.95 2.28 13.23
N THR A 197 11.40 1.83 14.37
CA THR A 197 10.02 1.38 14.50
C THR A 197 9.03 2.44 14.00
N GLY A 198 9.25 3.70 14.37
CA GLY A 198 8.40 4.82 13.91
C GLY A 198 8.43 4.99 12.39
N VAL A 199 9.61 4.85 11.77
CA VAL A 199 9.78 4.95 10.31
C VAL A 199 9.10 3.78 9.61
N ALA A 200 9.29 2.55 10.10
CA ALA A 200 8.68 1.36 9.54
C ALA A 200 7.14 1.40 9.63
N THR A 201 6.61 1.89 10.74
CA THR A 201 5.17 2.07 10.96
C THR A 201 4.59 3.11 10.01
N ALA A 202 5.25 4.29 9.89
CA ALA A 202 4.81 5.35 8.98
C ALA A 202 4.88 4.92 7.51
N LEU A 203 5.93 4.21 7.12
CA LEU A 203 6.11 3.68 5.76
C LEU A 203 5.04 2.63 5.43
N GLY A 204 4.77 1.71 6.37
CA GLY A 204 3.68 0.74 6.24
C GLY A 204 2.31 1.40 6.03
N ALA A 205 2.01 2.43 6.83
CA ALA A 205 0.78 3.22 6.67
C ALA A 205 0.69 3.87 5.28
N GLY A 206 1.77 4.52 4.84
CA GLY A 206 1.81 5.20 3.54
C GLY A 206 1.61 4.26 2.35
N ILE A 207 2.29 3.11 2.35
CA ILE A 207 2.16 2.11 1.28
C ILE A 207 0.72 1.60 1.18
N PHE A 208 0.09 1.28 2.30
CA PHE A 208 -1.25 0.69 2.29
C PHE A 208 -2.32 1.69 1.85
N ILE A 209 -2.17 2.98 2.20
CA ILE A 209 -3.03 4.05 1.67
C ILE A 209 -2.92 4.12 0.14
N ILE A 210 -1.70 4.11 -0.40
CA ILE A 210 -1.46 4.15 -1.85
C ILE A 210 -2.08 2.92 -2.53
N LEU A 211 -1.88 1.73 -1.97
CA LEU A 211 -2.46 0.49 -2.50
C LEU A 211 -3.99 0.54 -2.54
N VAL A 212 -4.63 1.07 -1.49
CA VAL A 212 -6.09 1.20 -1.45
C VAL A 212 -6.59 2.22 -2.48
N ILE A 213 -5.88 3.33 -2.69
CA ILE A 213 -6.23 4.29 -3.75
C ILE A 213 -6.16 3.61 -5.13
N ILE A 214 -5.06 2.90 -5.41
CA ILE A 214 -4.88 2.17 -6.68
C ILE A 214 -5.98 1.11 -6.85
N ALA A 215 -6.27 0.33 -5.80
CA ALA A 215 -7.31 -0.69 -5.84
C ALA A 215 -8.70 -0.07 -6.10
N MET A 216 -9.02 1.06 -5.48
CA MET A 216 -10.28 1.77 -5.76
C MET A 216 -10.35 2.25 -7.20
N MET A 217 -9.29 2.87 -7.72
CA MET A 217 -9.24 3.32 -9.11
C MET A 217 -9.42 2.15 -10.09
N LEU A 218 -8.81 1.01 -9.82
CA LEU A 218 -8.92 -0.18 -10.68
C LEU A 218 -10.33 -0.80 -10.60
N LEU A 219 -10.89 -0.91 -9.39
CA LEU A 219 -12.25 -1.39 -9.20
C LEU A 219 -13.31 -0.48 -9.85
N ASP A 220 -13.06 0.83 -9.89
CA ASP A 220 -13.91 1.80 -10.56
C ASP A 220 -13.68 1.81 -12.09
N ALA A 221 -12.47 1.57 -12.57
CA ALA A 221 -12.18 1.45 -14.01
C ALA A 221 -12.80 0.19 -14.63
N MET A 222 -12.97 -0.87 -13.84
CA MET A 222 -13.67 -2.09 -14.25
C MET A 222 -15.19 -2.00 -14.04
N ASP A 223 -15.69 -0.90 -13.47
CA ASP A 223 -17.10 -0.76 -13.11
C ASP A 223 -17.93 -0.43 -14.35
N ASP A 224 -18.77 -1.37 -14.76
CA ASP A 224 -19.67 -1.25 -15.90
C ASP A 224 -21.06 -0.70 -15.50
N ALA A 225 -21.17 -0.15 -14.29
CA ALA A 225 -22.42 0.37 -13.76
C ALA A 225 -22.70 1.81 -14.25
N ILE A 226 -23.98 2.10 -14.47
CA ILE A 226 -24.44 3.44 -14.87
C ILE A 226 -24.89 4.20 -13.62
N TYR A 227 -24.31 5.38 -13.41
CA TYR A 227 -24.61 6.23 -12.26
C TYR A 227 -25.43 7.46 -12.63
N VAL A 228 -25.31 7.94 -13.86
CA VAL A 228 -25.99 9.16 -14.32
C VAL A 228 -26.63 8.92 -15.68
N PRO A 229 -27.76 9.56 -16.02
CA PRO A 229 -28.39 9.45 -17.34
C PRO A 229 -27.41 9.63 -18.50
N GLU A 230 -26.51 10.61 -18.43
CA GLU A 230 -25.54 10.86 -19.51
C GLU A 230 -24.56 9.70 -19.73
N ASP A 231 -24.24 8.92 -18.68
CA ASP A 231 -23.38 7.74 -18.81
C ASP A 231 -24.10 6.66 -19.62
N GLY A 232 -25.41 6.46 -19.39
CA GLY A 232 -26.23 5.52 -20.14
C GLY A 232 -26.43 5.93 -21.61
N GLU A 233 -26.65 7.21 -21.86
CA GLU A 233 -26.77 7.74 -23.23
C GLU A 233 -25.47 7.61 -24.02
N ARG A 234 -24.32 7.90 -23.38
CA ARG A 234 -23.01 7.73 -24.02
C ARG A 234 -22.69 6.27 -24.30
N ARG A 235 -22.97 5.38 -23.36
CA ARG A 235 -22.59 3.97 -23.45
C ARG A 235 -23.38 3.22 -24.49
N TYR A 236 -24.71 3.35 -24.46
CA TYR A 236 -25.57 2.54 -25.34
C TYR A 236 -26.04 3.29 -26.57
N HIS A 237 -25.74 4.59 -26.70
CA HIS A 237 -26.20 5.44 -27.79
C HIS A 237 -27.74 5.45 -27.94
N LEU A 238 -28.44 5.30 -26.81
CA LEU A 238 -29.89 5.31 -26.70
C LEU A 238 -30.34 6.47 -25.80
N PRO A 239 -31.47 7.12 -26.09
CA PRO A 239 -31.97 8.21 -25.26
C PRO A 239 -32.40 7.69 -23.88
N VAL A 240 -31.98 8.37 -22.81
CA VAL A 240 -32.48 8.09 -21.46
C VAL A 240 -33.76 8.91 -21.26
N LEU A 241 -34.89 8.22 -21.15
CA LEU A 241 -36.21 8.84 -21.01
C LEU A 241 -36.34 9.60 -19.69
N GLY A 242 -35.64 9.16 -18.65
CA GLY A 242 -35.59 9.81 -17.34
C GLY A 242 -35.20 8.85 -16.23
N VAL A 243 -35.40 9.30 -14.99
CA VAL A 243 -35.01 8.58 -13.76
C VAL A 243 -36.22 8.31 -12.87
N MET A 244 -36.20 7.18 -12.15
CA MET A 244 -37.16 6.82 -11.11
C MET A 244 -36.46 6.67 -9.76
N PRO A 245 -37.01 7.27 -8.69
CA PRO A 245 -36.35 7.24 -7.39
C PRO A 245 -36.41 5.84 -6.77
N LYS A 246 -35.57 5.61 -5.77
CA LYS A 246 -35.75 4.48 -4.85
C LYS A 246 -37.09 4.59 -4.13
N LYS A 247 -37.64 3.44 -3.68
CA LYS A 247 -38.96 3.34 -3.01
C LYS A 247 -39.13 4.29 -1.80
N ASP A 248 -38.03 4.73 -1.18
CA ASP A 248 -37.98 5.62 -0.01
C ASP A 248 -37.75 7.11 -0.33
N GLN A 249 -37.64 7.49 -1.61
CA GLN A 249 -37.29 8.85 -2.02
C GLN A 249 -38.35 9.49 -2.92
N GLU A 250 -38.58 10.78 -2.73
CA GLU A 250 -39.46 11.55 -3.60
C GLU A 250 -38.74 11.92 -4.91
N LEU A 251 -39.46 11.87 -6.03
CA LEU A 251 -38.96 12.32 -7.32
C LEU A 251 -39.08 13.85 -7.41
N PRO A 252 -37.96 14.60 -7.52
CA PRO A 252 -38.02 16.04 -7.68
C PRO A 252 -38.77 16.46 -8.95
N VAL A 253 -39.44 17.62 -8.90
CA VAL A 253 -40.29 18.15 -10.00
C VAL A 253 -39.55 18.21 -11.34
N ARG A 254 -38.26 18.60 -11.33
CA ARG A 254 -37.42 18.65 -12.53
C ARG A 254 -37.36 17.30 -13.26
N PHE A 255 -36.96 16.25 -12.56
CA PHE A 255 -36.82 14.90 -13.13
C PHE A 255 -38.16 14.29 -13.49
N LYS A 256 -39.22 14.62 -12.73
CA LYS A 256 -40.58 14.22 -13.08
C LYS A 256 -41.02 14.84 -14.42
N ASN A 257 -40.81 16.14 -14.61
CA ASN A 257 -41.19 16.84 -15.84
C ASN A 257 -40.38 16.35 -17.04
N GLU A 258 -39.10 16.06 -16.85
CA GLU A 258 -38.22 15.48 -17.87
C GLU A 258 -38.71 14.10 -18.31
N LEU A 259 -38.97 13.19 -17.35
CA LEU A 259 -39.50 11.86 -17.63
C LEU A 259 -40.83 11.93 -18.41
N ILE A 260 -41.72 12.83 -18.01
CA ILE A 260 -43.02 13.04 -18.68
C ILE A 260 -42.83 13.60 -20.11
N ALA A 261 -41.96 14.59 -20.30
CA ALA A 261 -41.75 15.22 -21.59
C ALA A 261 -41.10 14.26 -22.61
N CYS A 262 -40.07 13.53 -22.18
CA CYS A 262 -39.36 12.56 -23.01
C CYS A 262 -40.24 11.36 -23.34
N SER A 263 -40.94 10.80 -22.35
CA SER A 263 -41.90 9.73 -22.59
C SER A 263 -43.02 10.18 -23.53
N LYS A 264 -43.54 11.41 -23.38
CA LYS A 264 -44.58 11.91 -24.27
C LYS A 264 -44.12 11.98 -25.73
N LYS A 265 -42.90 12.44 -25.96
CA LYS A 265 -42.32 12.62 -27.29
C LYS A 265 -42.01 11.27 -27.96
N ILE A 266 -41.43 10.33 -27.22
CA ILE A 266 -40.91 9.07 -27.76
C ILE A 266 -42.00 7.99 -27.74
N LEU A 267 -42.63 7.75 -26.59
CA LEU A 267 -43.64 6.69 -26.42
C LEU A 267 -44.99 7.06 -27.03
N GLY A 268 -45.31 8.36 -27.14
CA GLY A 268 -46.59 8.84 -27.68
C GLY A 268 -46.82 8.55 -29.15
N ALA A 269 -45.77 8.18 -29.90
CA ALA A 269 -45.86 7.76 -31.29
C ALA A 269 -46.26 6.28 -31.46
N HIS A 270 -46.30 5.52 -30.37
CA HIS A 270 -46.45 4.06 -30.38
C HIS A 270 -47.71 3.60 -29.64
N THR A 271 -48.29 2.49 -30.11
CA THR A 271 -49.52 1.89 -29.59
C THR A 271 -49.25 0.74 -28.61
N SER A 272 -48.17 -0.02 -28.85
CA SER A 272 -47.78 -1.19 -28.04
C SER A 272 -46.30 -1.11 -27.69
N ILE A 273 -45.99 -1.02 -26.39
CA ILE A 273 -44.62 -0.83 -25.88
C ILE A 273 -44.35 -1.88 -24.81
N ALA A 274 -43.18 -2.51 -24.90
CA ALA A 274 -42.69 -3.41 -23.87
C ALA A 274 -41.69 -2.73 -22.93
N VAL A 275 -41.74 -3.07 -21.65
CA VAL A 275 -40.73 -2.69 -20.66
C VAL A 275 -40.01 -3.96 -20.20
N ILE A 276 -38.68 -3.94 -20.26
CA ILE A 276 -37.83 -5.03 -19.80
C ILE A 276 -36.92 -4.47 -18.72
N SER A 277 -36.90 -5.11 -17.55
CA SER A 277 -35.97 -4.76 -16.48
C SER A 277 -34.74 -5.64 -16.54
N VAL A 278 -33.56 -5.04 -16.53
CA VAL A 278 -32.30 -5.80 -16.44
C VAL A 278 -32.08 -6.34 -15.03
N ALA A 279 -32.87 -5.90 -14.04
CA ALA A 279 -32.83 -6.44 -12.68
C ALA A 279 -33.43 -7.85 -12.60
N ASP A 280 -34.39 -8.17 -13.48
CA ASP A 280 -35.07 -9.46 -13.52
C ASP A 280 -34.07 -10.61 -13.79
N THR A 281 -34.44 -11.83 -13.38
CA THR A 281 -33.69 -13.06 -13.66
C THR A 281 -34.46 -13.95 -14.64
N ASP A 282 -35.66 -14.38 -14.26
CA ASP A 282 -36.50 -15.28 -15.06
C ASP A 282 -37.94 -14.77 -15.21
N GLU A 283 -38.50 -14.18 -14.15
CA GLU A 283 -39.84 -13.58 -14.11
C GLU A 283 -39.79 -12.07 -14.39
N ASN A 284 -40.96 -11.44 -14.64
CA ASN A 284 -41.06 -10.03 -15.01
C ASN A 284 -41.47 -9.10 -13.85
N ASP A 285 -41.21 -9.52 -12.60
CA ASP A 285 -41.66 -8.83 -11.39
C ASP A 285 -41.14 -7.40 -11.32
N THR A 286 -39.83 -7.18 -11.53
CA THR A 286 -39.30 -5.80 -11.47
C THR A 286 -39.73 -4.99 -12.68
N ALA A 287 -39.86 -5.61 -13.87
CA ALA A 287 -40.47 -4.93 -15.01
C ALA A 287 -41.92 -4.48 -14.73
N ALA A 288 -42.72 -5.32 -14.07
CA ALA A 288 -44.09 -4.99 -13.67
C ALA A 288 -44.14 -3.85 -12.64
N GLU A 289 -43.28 -3.89 -11.61
CA GLU A 289 -43.15 -2.81 -10.63
C GLU A 289 -42.76 -1.47 -11.29
N VAL A 290 -41.85 -1.52 -12.27
CA VAL A 290 -41.42 -0.32 -13.02
C VAL A 290 -42.57 0.23 -13.86
N VAL A 291 -43.34 -0.63 -14.53
CA VAL A 291 -44.52 -0.22 -15.30
C VAL A 291 -45.56 0.45 -14.40
N ASP A 292 -45.84 -0.12 -13.23
CA ASP A 292 -46.81 0.45 -12.29
C ASP A 292 -46.33 1.78 -11.69
N SER A 293 -45.04 1.86 -11.32
CA SER A 293 -44.42 3.09 -10.86
C SER A 293 -44.46 4.18 -11.94
N PHE A 294 -44.16 3.83 -13.19
CA PHE A 294 -44.25 4.74 -14.33
C PHE A 294 -45.67 5.26 -14.55
N LYS A 295 -46.67 4.36 -14.55
CA LYS A 295 -48.09 4.73 -14.66
C LYS A 295 -48.52 5.70 -13.56
N ASN A 296 -48.05 5.49 -12.33
CA ASN A 296 -48.35 6.38 -11.21
C ASN A 296 -47.72 7.77 -11.36
N ILE A 297 -46.48 7.86 -11.85
CA ILE A 297 -45.78 9.14 -12.03
C ILE A 297 -46.42 9.98 -13.13
N VAL A 298 -46.86 9.32 -14.21
CA VAL A 298 -47.35 9.96 -15.44
C VAL A 298 -48.88 10.10 -15.47
N LYS A 299 -49.57 9.58 -14.45
CA LYS A 299 -51.03 9.64 -14.28
C LYS A 299 -51.57 11.07 -14.52
N GLY A 300 -52.54 11.20 -15.42
CA GLY A 300 -53.17 12.48 -15.78
C GLY A 300 -52.46 13.30 -16.86
N THR A 301 -51.28 12.90 -17.32
CA THR A 301 -50.54 13.62 -18.39
C THR A 301 -50.42 12.84 -19.69
N PHE A 302 -50.41 11.51 -19.61
CA PHE A 302 -50.35 10.61 -20.76
C PHE A 302 -51.64 9.80 -20.83
N ASN A 303 -52.25 9.73 -22.02
CA ASN A 303 -53.46 8.95 -22.20
C ASN A 303 -53.10 7.49 -22.48
N PHE A 304 -52.97 6.72 -21.40
CA PHE A 304 -52.65 5.29 -21.45
C PHE A 304 -53.75 4.44 -22.11
N ASP A 305 -54.91 5.00 -22.44
CA ASP A 305 -55.97 4.29 -23.16
C ASP A 305 -55.59 3.99 -24.63
N ARG A 306 -54.60 4.71 -25.18
CA ARG A 306 -54.08 4.48 -26.55
C ARG A 306 -52.78 3.67 -26.60
N THR A 307 -51.94 3.76 -25.57
CA THR A 307 -50.62 3.13 -25.56
C THR A 307 -50.58 2.04 -24.49
N GLN A 308 -50.60 0.78 -24.91
CA GLN A 308 -50.47 -0.37 -24.02
C GLN A 308 -49.00 -0.55 -23.63
N ILE A 309 -48.70 -0.46 -22.34
CA ILE A 309 -47.37 -0.75 -21.79
C ILE A 309 -47.43 -2.10 -21.09
N LYS A 310 -46.69 -3.08 -21.62
CA LYS A 310 -46.60 -4.45 -21.08
C LYS A 310 -45.23 -4.67 -20.45
N ALA A 311 -45.19 -5.33 -19.29
CA ALA A 311 -43.95 -5.81 -18.70
C ALA A 311 -43.59 -7.17 -19.32
N LEU A 312 -42.40 -7.29 -19.89
CA LEU A 312 -41.91 -8.54 -20.46
C LEU A 312 -40.72 -9.07 -19.64
N PRO A 313 -40.59 -10.40 -19.50
CA PRO A 313 -39.39 -10.99 -18.93
C PRO A 313 -38.21 -10.81 -19.89
N LEU A 314 -37.01 -11.13 -19.40
CA LEU A 314 -35.78 -11.01 -20.18
C LEU A 314 -35.82 -11.85 -21.47
N PRO A 315 -35.36 -11.31 -22.62
CA PRO A 315 -35.30 -12.08 -23.86
C PRO A 315 -34.43 -13.32 -23.68
N GLY A 316 -34.98 -14.50 -23.96
CA GLY A 316 -34.30 -15.78 -23.83
C GLY A 316 -34.65 -16.61 -22.59
N THR A 317 -35.41 -16.06 -21.62
CA THR A 317 -35.90 -16.85 -20.47
C THR A 317 -37.07 -17.74 -20.86
N THR A 318 -37.97 -17.24 -21.72
CA THR A 318 -39.05 -18.05 -22.31
C THR A 318 -39.14 -17.86 -23.83
N LEU A 319 -39.56 -18.91 -24.54
CA LEU A 319 -39.77 -18.85 -26.00
C LEU A 319 -40.92 -17.90 -26.38
N GLU A 320 -41.89 -17.71 -25.48
CA GLU A 320 -43.02 -16.81 -25.68
C GLU A 320 -42.60 -15.34 -25.65
N SER A 321 -41.56 -14.99 -24.87
CA SER A 321 -41.00 -13.64 -24.83
C SER A 321 -40.61 -13.12 -26.21
N TYR A 322 -40.09 -13.97 -27.10
CA TYR A 322 -39.72 -13.56 -28.46
C TYR A 322 -40.93 -13.26 -29.34
N ARG A 323 -42.07 -13.92 -29.12
CA ARG A 323 -43.32 -13.61 -29.80
C ARG A 323 -43.86 -12.28 -29.31
N ASP A 324 -43.89 -12.08 -28.00
CA ASP A 324 -44.36 -10.84 -27.39
C ASP A 324 -43.51 -9.63 -27.81
N ILE A 325 -42.18 -9.81 -27.93
CA ILE A 325 -41.25 -8.79 -28.45
C ILE A 325 -41.59 -8.44 -29.90
N SER A 326 -41.92 -9.42 -30.75
CA SER A 326 -42.28 -9.19 -32.15
C SER A 326 -43.64 -8.52 -32.34
N GLU A 327 -44.54 -8.62 -31.36
CA GLU A 327 -45.85 -7.94 -31.36
C GLU A 327 -45.78 -6.50 -30.86
N CYS A 328 -44.66 -6.10 -30.24
CA CYS A 328 -44.47 -4.74 -29.73
C CYS A 328 -43.83 -3.83 -30.78
N GLU A 329 -44.27 -2.57 -30.84
CA GLU A 329 -43.71 -1.57 -31.76
C GLU A 329 -42.36 -1.03 -31.27
N GLY A 330 -42.02 -1.28 -30.00
CA GLY A 330 -40.70 -0.98 -29.44
C GLY A 330 -40.57 -1.34 -27.96
N VAL A 331 -39.34 -1.29 -27.46
CA VAL A 331 -38.97 -1.70 -26.09
C VAL A 331 -38.29 -0.56 -25.34
N VAL A 332 -38.64 -0.41 -24.06
CA VAL A 332 -37.95 0.44 -23.09
C VAL A 332 -37.19 -0.44 -22.11
N ILE A 333 -35.91 -0.16 -21.91
CA ILE A 333 -35.05 -0.94 -21.00
C ILE A 333 -34.94 -0.20 -19.66
N ALA A 334 -35.31 -0.87 -18.57
CA ALA A 334 -35.15 -0.37 -17.22
C ALA A 334 -33.83 -0.86 -16.61
N ILE A 335 -32.96 0.07 -16.21
CA ILE A 335 -31.63 -0.21 -15.68
C ILE A 335 -31.50 0.39 -14.28
N PRO A 336 -31.30 -0.42 -13.23
CA PRO A 336 -31.06 0.11 -11.89
C PRO A 336 -29.75 0.89 -11.81
N GLN A 337 -29.78 2.05 -11.16
CA GLN A 337 -28.59 2.85 -10.94
C GLN A 337 -27.54 2.07 -10.13
N GLY A 338 -26.31 2.02 -10.61
CA GLY A 338 -25.22 1.33 -9.92
C GLY A 338 -25.21 -0.20 -10.08
N ALA A 339 -26.10 -0.78 -10.89
CA ALA A 339 -26.08 -2.21 -11.19
C ALA A 339 -24.97 -2.56 -12.20
N ARG A 340 -24.09 -3.49 -11.82
CA ARG A 340 -23.03 -4.06 -12.68
C ARG A 340 -23.59 -5.11 -13.65
N LYS A 341 -24.43 -4.64 -14.57
CA LYS A 341 -25.12 -5.48 -15.57
C LYS A 341 -24.94 -4.93 -16.99
N GLY A 342 -23.85 -4.21 -17.26
CA GLY A 342 -23.59 -3.57 -18.57
C GLY A 342 -23.57 -4.58 -19.71
N THR A 343 -22.85 -5.68 -19.54
CA THR A 343 -22.82 -6.78 -20.54
C THR A 343 -24.20 -7.40 -20.78
N SER A 344 -25.03 -7.49 -19.74
CA SER A 344 -26.41 -7.98 -19.88
C SER A 344 -27.27 -7.01 -20.69
N VAL A 345 -27.12 -5.70 -20.47
CA VAL A 345 -27.83 -4.67 -21.26
C VAL A 345 -27.43 -4.78 -22.74
N GLU A 346 -26.14 -4.86 -23.04
CA GLU A 346 -25.64 -5.03 -24.42
C GLU A 346 -26.17 -6.30 -25.08
N HIS A 347 -26.23 -7.40 -24.31
CA HIS A 347 -26.81 -8.64 -24.79
C HIS A 347 -28.30 -8.48 -25.13
N ILE A 348 -29.09 -7.84 -24.26
CA ILE A 348 -30.51 -7.58 -24.49
C ILE A 348 -30.71 -6.71 -25.74
N ILE A 349 -29.94 -5.62 -25.88
CA ILE A 349 -29.99 -4.75 -27.06
C ILE A 349 -29.67 -5.55 -28.33
N SER A 350 -28.63 -6.40 -28.29
CA SER A 350 -28.27 -7.28 -29.41
C SER A 350 -29.39 -8.26 -29.77
N GLN A 351 -30.07 -8.84 -28.79
CA GLN A 351 -31.21 -9.73 -29.01
C GLN A 351 -32.39 -8.97 -29.65
N LEU A 352 -32.76 -7.82 -29.11
CA LEU A 352 -33.85 -7.00 -29.65
C LEU A 352 -33.59 -6.59 -31.11
N HIS A 353 -32.34 -6.20 -31.42
CA HIS A 353 -31.94 -5.89 -32.79
C HIS A 353 -32.02 -7.10 -33.73
N LYS A 354 -31.71 -8.31 -33.27
CA LYS A 354 -31.86 -9.55 -34.10
C LYS A 354 -33.32 -9.86 -34.43
N HIS A 355 -34.26 -9.40 -33.61
CA HIS A 355 -35.70 -9.61 -33.78
C HIS A 355 -36.42 -8.40 -34.39
N ASP A 356 -35.67 -7.43 -34.94
CA ASP A 356 -36.19 -6.21 -35.58
C ASP A 356 -37.12 -5.37 -34.67
N CYS A 357 -36.90 -5.44 -33.36
CA CYS A 357 -37.65 -4.66 -32.37
C CYS A 357 -36.82 -3.44 -31.93
N PRO A 358 -37.27 -2.20 -32.21
CA PRO A 358 -36.49 -1.01 -31.90
C PRO A 358 -36.48 -0.72 -30.39
N VAL A 359 -35.31 -0.39 -29.86
CA VAL A 359 -35.18 0.10 -28.49
C VAL A 359 -35.50 1.59 -28.48
N LEU A 360 -36.60 1.96 -27.83
CA LEU A 360 -37.13 3.32 -27.80
C LEU A 360 -36.36 4.23 -26.83
N GLY A 361 -35.80 3.64 -25.77
CA GLY A 361 -34.99 4.37 -24.79
C GLY A 361 -34.77 3.58 -23.51
N ILE A 362 -34.10 4.24 -22.57
CA ILE A 362 -33.73 3.66 -21.27
C ILE A 362 -34.41 4.44 -20.15
N ILE A 363 -34.88 3.74 -19.12
CA ILE A 363 -35.31 4.33 -17.86
C ILE A 363 -34.33 3.90 -16.78
N MET A 364 -33.74 4.85 -16.08
CA MET A 364 -32.91 4.52 -14.91
C MET A 364 -33.80 4.34 -13.69
N THR A 365 -33.70 3.19 -13.03
CA THR A 365 -34.50 2.82 -11.86
C THR A 365 -33.65 2.82 -10.59
N ASP A 366 -34.29 2.68 -9.42
CA ASP A 366 -33.63 2.64 -8.09
C ASP A 366 -32.61 3.76 -7.87
N THR A 367 -32.96 4.94 -8.35
CA THR A 367 -32.03 6.03 -8.47
C THR A 367 -31.92 6.81 -7.15
N ASP A 368 -30.70 6.96 -6.63
CA ASP A 368 -30.36 7.75 -5.44
C ASP A 368 -30.43 9.25 -5.76
N MET A 369 -31.57 9.86 -5.43
CA MET A 369 -31.85 11.27 -5.65
C MET A 369 -30.92 12.18 -4.85
N LYS A 370 -30.36 11.74 -3.72
CA LYS A 370 -29.36 12.55 -2.99
C LYS A 370 -28.09 12.69 -3.83
N PHE A 371 -27.64 11.60 -4.44
CA PHE A 371 -26.48 11.58 -5.31
C PHE A 371 -26.72 12.43 -6.58
N LEU A 372 -27.86 12.26 -7.25
CA LEU A 372 -28.17 13.04 -8.45
C LEU A 372 -28.41 14.51 -8.18
N ASN A 373 -29.08 14.85 -7.08
CA ASN A 373 -29.17 16.24 -6.66
C ASN A 373 -27.78 16.81 -6.45
N TRP A 374 -26.89 16.16 -5.68
CA TRP A 374 -25.51 16.62 -5.54
C TRP A 374 -24.76 16.73 -6.88
N TYR A 375 -24.96 15.78 -7.79
CA TYR A 375 -24.34 15.77 -9.11
C TYR A 375 -24.84 16.91 -10.01
N TYR A 376 -26.12 17.30 -9.95
CA TYR A 376 -26.67 18.40 -10.76
C TYR A 376 -26.82 19.73 -10.01
N LEU A 377 -26.58 19.79 -8.69
CA LEU A 377 -26.46 21.03 -7.92
C LEU A 377 -25.13 21.71 -8.26
N ARG A 378 -25.03 22.20 -9.49
CA ARG A 378 -24.27 23.40 -9.86
C ARG A 378 -24.69 23.90 -11.23
#